data_AF-A0A7R9M197-F1
#
_entry.id   AF-A0A7R9M197-F1
#
_cell.length_a   1.000
_cell.length_b   1.000
_cell.length_c   1.000
_cell.angle_alpha   90.00
_cell.angle_beta   90.00
_cell.angle_gamma   90.00
#
_symmetry.space_group_name_H-M   'P 1'
#
loop_
_entity.id
_entity.type
_entity.pdbx_description
1 polymer ?
#
loop_
_entity_poly.entity_id
_entity_poly.type
_entity_poly.pdbx_seq_one_letter_code
_entity_poly.pdbx_strand_id
1 'polypeptide(L)'
;VPLNLSVAHLGVIVFQNQTKVNTFSWAKIRKLSFKRKRFLIKLHQEEYFGDVVEFVFEGRNECKNFWKKCIEQHSFFRCIEVKRTPKQKPKIFSRGSSFRYSGRTQQQIMEYVRQSCVKRQPFQR
;
A
#
# COMPACT_ATOMS: atom_id res chain seq x y z
N VAL A 1 9.67 5.14 -23.25
CA VAL A 1 8.23 5.48 -23.16
C VAL A 1 7.88 5.66 -21.68
N PRO A 2 7.22 6.74 -21.27
CA PRO A 2 6.81 6.93 -19.88
C PRO A 2 5.77 5.88 -19.46
N LEU A 3 5.83 5.45 -18.20
CA LEU A 3 4.88 4.52 -17.59
C LEU A 3 3.96 5.28 -16.64
N ASN A 4 2.69 4.89 -16.61
CA ASN A 4 1.73 5.37 -15.62
C ASN A 4 1.48 4.27 -14.58
N LEU A 5 1.42 4.66 -13.31
CA LEU A 5 1.20 3.74 -12.19
C LEU A 5 -0.12 4.06 -11.50
N SER A 6 -0.88 3.02 -11.16
CA SER A 6 -2.12 3.11 -10.39
C SER A 6 -2.11 2.16 -9.20
N VAL A 7 -2.91 2.50 -8.18
CA VAL A 7 -3.10 1.69 -6.98
C VAL A 7 -4.56 1.25 -6.93
N ALA A 8 -4.79 -0.05 -6.85
CA ALA A 8 -6.13 -0.64 -6.82
C ALA A 8 -6.24 -1.75 -5.76
N HIS A 9 -7.46 -2.24 -5.51
CA HIS A 9 -7.70 -3.33 -4.57
C HIS A 9 -6.95 -4.62 -4.92
N LEU A 10 -6.61 -4.84 -6.20
CA LEU A 10 -5.84 -5.99 -6.67
C LEU A 10 -4.32 -5.83 -6.45
N GLY A 11 -3.79 -4.60 -6.51
CA GLY A 11 -2.35 -4.38 -6.59
C GLY A 11 -1.92 -3.01 -7.11
N VAL A 12 -0.63 -2.92 -7.46
CA VAL A 12 -0.08 -1.81 -8.26
C VAL A 12 -0.18 -2.17 -9.74
N ILE A 13 -0.82 -1.32 -10.53
CA ILE A 13 -1.05 -1.55 -11.96
C ILE A 13 -0.15 -0.63 -12.77
N VAL A 14 0.52 -1.19 -13.79
CA VAL A 14 1.39 -0.47 -14.72
C VAL A 14 0.69 -0.31 -16.05
N PHE A 15 0.69 0.91 -16.57
CA PHE A 15 0.15 1.25 -17.88
C PHE A 15 1.23 1.86 -18.78
N GLN A 16 1.16 1.55 -20.06
CA GLN A 16 1.95 2.14 -21.13
C GLN A 16 0.99 2.51 -22.25
N ASN A 17 1.04 3.76 -22.72
CA ASN A 17 0.11 4.26 -23.74
C ASN A 17 -1.37 3.99 -23.39
N GLN A 18 -1.76 4.18 -22.12
CA GLN A 18 -3.09 3.90 -21.56
C GLN A 18 -3.51 2.41 -21.55
N THR A 19 -2.69 1.52 -22.09
CA THR A 19 -2.89 0.07 -22.03
C THR A 19 -2.25 -0.52 -20.78
N LYS A 20 -2.98 -1.38 -20.08
CA LYS A 20 -2.45 -2.12 -18.92
C LYS A 20 -1.38 -3.11 -19.39
N VAL A 21 -0.17 -2.98 -18.85
CA VAL A 21 0.97 -3.86 -19.16
C VAL A 21 1.16 -4.92 -18.08
N ASN A 22 1.05 -4.54 -16.80
CA ASN A 22 1.28 -5.47 -15.69
C ASN A 22 0.44 -5.12 -14.46
N THR A 23 0.27 -6.10 -13.55
CA THR A 23 -0.31 -5.92 -12.23
C THR A 23 0.52 -6.65 -11.18
N PHE A 24 1.15 -5.89 -10.29
CA PHE A 24 1.80 -6.44 -9.11
C PHE A 24 0.76 -6.66 -8.01
N SER A 25 0.27 -7.90 -7.92
CA SER A 25 -0.73 -8.29 -6.92
C SER A 25 -0.24 -8.04 -5.50
N TRP A 26 -1.12 -7.56 -4.62
CA TRP A 26 -0.78 -7.42 -3.19
C TRP A 26 -0.31 -8.73 -2.55
N ALA A 27 -0.77 -9.89 -3.02
CA ALA A 27 -0.33 -11.18 -2.51
C ALA A 27 1.15 -11.48 -2.85
N LYS A 28 1.66 -10.91 -3.94
CA LYS A 28 3.03 -11.12 -4.41
C LYS A 28 4.01 -10.06 -3.86
N ILE A 29 3.50 -8.94 -3.35
CA ILE A 29 4.33 -7.85 -2.83
C ILE A 29 4.76 -8.16 -1.40
N ARG A 30 6.06 -8.36 -1.19
CA ARG A 30 6.66 -8.58 0.13
C ARG A 30 6.92 -7.27 0.87
N LYS A 31 7.41 -6.26 0.16
CA LYS A 31 7.77 -4.96 0.75
C LYS A 31 7.69 -3.83 -0.25
N LEU A 32 7.10 -2.72 0.19
CA LEU A 32 7.08 -1.46 -0.53
C LEU A 32 8.04 -0.47 0.14
N SER A 33 8.91 0.16 -0.64
CA SER A 33 9.83 1.18 -0.14
C SER A 33 10.03 2.32 -1.13
N PHE A 34 10.52 3.46 -0.66
CA PHE A 34 10.92 4.55 -1.53
C PHE A 34 12.23 5.18 -1.04
N LYS A 35 13.04 5.68 -1.97
CA LYS A 35 14.27 6.41 -1.70
C LYS A 35 14.46 7.50 -2.76
N ARG A 36 14.43 8.77 -2.33
CA ARG A 36 14.46 9.93 -3.24
C ARG A 36 13.31 9.84 -4.26
N LYS A 37 13.62 9.65 -5.54
CA LYS A 37 12.66 9.51 -6.65
C LYS A 37 12.36 8.05 -7.02
N ARG A 38 12.99 7.09 -6.33
CA ARG A 38 12.91 5.66 -6.64
C ARG A 38 11.85 5.00 -5.76
N PHE A 39 10.86 4.38 -6.37
CA PHE A 39 9.87 3.52 -5.73
C PHE A 39 10.26 2.07 -5.99
N LEU A 40 10.38 1.26 -4.93
CA LEU A 40 10.85 -0.11 -5.02
C LEU A 40 9.78 -1.07 -4.49
N ILE A 41 9.46 -2.07 -5.30
CA ILE A 41 8.57 -3.18 -4.99
C ILE A 41 9.43 -4.43 -4.85
N LYS A 42 9.57 -4.94 -3.62
CA LYS A 42 10.17 -6.26 -3.38
C LYS A 42 9.09 -7.32 -3.47
N LEU A 43 9.27 -8.30 -4.34
CA LEU A 43 8.33 -9.40 -4.57
C LEU A 43 8.72 -10.62 -3.73
N HIS A 44 7.76 -11.48 -3.45
CA HIS A 44 8.03 -12.88 -3.12
C HIS A 44 8.51 -13.55 -4.41
N GLN A 45 9.69 -14.22 -4.38
CA GLN A 45 10.45 -14.74 -5.54
C GLN A 45 9.61 -14.90 -6.82
N GLU A 46 9.92 -14.08 -7.83
CA GLU A 46 9.33 -14.20 -9.18
C GLU A 46 10.40 -14.61 -10.19
N GLU A 47 10.02 -15.50 -11.12
CA GLU A 47 10.90 -16.03 -12.17
C GLU A 47 11.35 -14.97 -13.18
N TYR A 48 10.53 -13.94 -13.44
CA TYR A 48 10.73 -13.03 -14.59
C TYR A 48 11.39 -11.68 -14.24
N PHE A 49 11.24 -11.18 -13.02
CA PHE A 49 11.61 -9.79 -12.67
C PHE A 49 12.70 -9.66 -11.60
N GLY A 50 13.27 -10.78 -11.16
CA GLY A 50 14.06 -10.81 -9.93
C GLY A 50 13.20 -10.49 -8.69
N ASP A 51 13.84 -10.20 -7.56
CA ASP A 51 13.12 -9.96 -6.31
C ASP A 51 12.73 -8.48 -6.09
N VAL A 52 13.27 -7.53 -6.87
CA VAL A 52 13.01 -6.09 -6.71
C VAL A 52 12.76 -5.40 -8.05
N VAL A 53 11.58 -4.78 -8.17
CA VAL A 53 11.22 -3.90 -9.29
C VAL A 53 11.35 -2.44 -8.86
N GLU A 54 11.94 -1.61 -9.71
CA GLU A 54 12.13 -0.18 -9.46
C GLU A 54 11.40 0.71 -10.48
N PHE A 55 10.70 1.73 -9.98
CA PHE A 55 10.13 2.81 -10.77
C PHE A 55 10.75 4.16 -10.36
N VAL A 56 11.16 4.96 -11.35
CA VAL A 56 11.72 6.29 -11.12
C VAL A 56 10.68 7.35 -11.47
N PHE A 57 10.34 8.19 -10.50
CA PHE A 57 9.43 9.32 -10.65
C PHE A 57 10.20 10.59 -11.03
N GLU A 58 9.49 11.58 -11.56
CA GLU A 58 10.06 12.89 -11.87
C GLU A 58 10.50 13.64 -10.61
N GLY A 59 9.78 13.45 -9.49
CA GLY A 59 10.08 14.10 -8.22
C GLY A 59 9.95 13.19 -7.00
N ARG A 60 10.56 13.65 -5.90
CA ARG A 60 10.60 12.92 -4.64
C ARG A 60 9.24 12.88 -3.97
N ASN A 61 8.46 13.95 -4.08
CA ASN A 61 7.20 14.10 -3.35
C ASN A 61 6.12 13.22 -3.97
N GLU A 62 6.08 13.14 -5.30
CA GLU A 62 5.22 12.29 -6.10
C GLU A 62 5.49 10.82 -5.77
N CYS A 63 6.76 10.41 -5.77
CA CYS A 63 7.19 9.07 -5.37
C CYS A 63 6.79 8.74 -3.92
N LYS A 64 7.04 9.66 -2.98
CA LYS A 64 6.66 9.49 -1.57
C LYS A 64 5.13 9.38 -1.41
N ASN A 65 4.36 10.19 -2.14
CA ASN A 65 2.90 10.19 -2.10
C ASN A 65 2.34 8.89 -2.68
N PHE A 66 2.89 8.43 -3.80
CA PHE A 66 2.51 7.15 -4.39
C PHE A 66 2.83 5.99 -3.44
N TRP A 67 4.02 5.97 -2.86
CA TRP A 67 4.40 4.97 -1.85
C TRP A 67 3.43 4.95 -0.66
N LYS A 68 3.02 6.11 -0.14
CA LYS A 68 2.02 6.19 0.96
C LYS A 68 0.68 5.55 0.55
N LYS A 69 0.16 5.90 -0.63
CA LYS A 69 -1.10 5.31 -1.17
C LYS A 69 -1.01 3.80 -1.29
N CYS A 70 0.12 3.27 -1.77
CA CYS A 70 0.35 1.84 -1.83
C CYS A 70 0.38 1.19 -0.45
N ILE A 71 1.02 1.83 0.55
CA ILE A 71 1.02 1.33 1.94
C ILE A 71 -0.39 1.31 2.51
N GLU A 72 -1.18 2.37 2.33
CA GLU A 72 -2.56 2.44 2.81
C GLU A 72 -3.44 1.33 2.24
N GLN A 73 -3.43 1.16 0.91
CA GLN A 73 -4.24 0.16 0.22
C GLN A 73 -3.76 -1.26 0.55
N HIS A 74 -2.46 -1.52 0.50
CA HIS A 74 -1.91 -2.83 0.86
C HIS A 74 -2.25 -3.20 2.31
N SER A 75 -2.06 -2.27 3.27
CA SER A 75 -2.41 -2.52 4.66
C SER A 75 -3.91 -2.73 4.86
N PHE A 76 -4.76 -1.97 4.19
CA PHE A 76 -6.21 -2.12 4.28
C PHE A 76 -6.68 -3.51 3.83
N PHE A 77 -6.20 -4.00 2.69
CA PHE A 77 -6.66 -5.27 2.10
C PHE A 77 -5.94 -6.51 2.63
N ARG A 78 -4.69 -6.41 3.12
CA ARG A 78 -3.88 -7.60 3.47
C ARG A 78 -3.56 -7.75 4.94
N CYS A 79 -3.60 -6.69 5.75
CA CYS A 79 -3.32 -6.84 7.17
C CYS A 79 -4.56 -7.38 7.90
N ILE A 80 -4.40 -8.49 8.61
CA ILE A 80 -5.41 -9.04 9.53
C ILE A 80 -5.68 -8.00 10.63
N GLU A 81 -4.61 -7.53 11.25
CA GLU A 81 -4.61 -6.44 12.21
C GLU A 81 -3.40 -5.56 11.94
N VAL A 82 -3.61 -4.25 11.95
CA VAL A 82 -2.52 -3.29 11.90
C VAL A 82 -1.92 -3.23 13.30
N LYS A 83 -0.78 -3.89 13.51
CA LYS A 83 -0.02 -3.77 14.76
C LYS A 83 0.21 -2.28 15.03
N ARG A 84 -0.47 -1.73 16.04
CA ARG A 84 -0.28 -0.37 16.51
C ARG A 84 1.13 -0.29 17.08
N THR A 85 2.10 0.03 16.22
CA THR A 85 3.46 0.23 16.69
C THR A 85 3.43 1.48 17.58
N PRO A 86 3.94 1.41 18.83
CA PRO A 86 3.96 2.58 19.71
C PRO A 86 4.56 3.76 18.96
N LYS A 87 3.93 4.95 19.03
CA LYS A 87 4.47 6.18 18.44
C LYS A 87 5.89 6.34 19.02
N GLN A 88 6.92 6.14 18.19
CA GLN A 88 8.29 6.29 18.65
C GLN A 88 8.45 7.71 19.18
N LYS A 89 9.10 7.85 20.35
CA LYS A 89 9.46 9.15 20.93
C LYS A 89 10.07 10.04 19.84
N PRO A 90 9.76 11.35 19.80
CA PRO A 90 10.24 12.23 18.75
C PRO A 90 11.76 12.15 18.67
N LYS A 91 12.27 11.59 17.57
CA LYS A 91 13.70 11.61 17.27
C LYS A 91 14.03 12.98 16.69
N ILE A 92 15.03 13.65 17.27
CA ILE A 92 15.50 14.98 16.86
C ILE A 92 15.93 14.97 15.37
N PHE A 93 16.30 13.80 14.83
CA PHE A 93 16.47 13.57 13.40
C PHE A 93 15.80 12.27 12.96
N SER A 94 14.86 12.36 12.02
CA SER A 94 14.31 11.19 11.33
C SER A 94 14.88 11.09 9.91
N ARG A 95 15.66 10.03 9.66
CA ARG A 95 16.13 9.72 8.30
C ARG A 95 15.11 8.81 7.62
N GLY A 96 14.22 9.41 6.83
CA GLY A 96 13.22 8.68 6.05
C GLY A 96 11.78 9.03 6.41
N SER A 97 10.83 8.26 5.89
CA SER A 97 9.41 8.45 6.22
C SER A 97 9.04 7.64 7.46
N SER A 98 8.46 8.30 8.47
CA SER A 98 7.84 7.66 9.64
C SER A 98 6.40 7.21 9.41
N PHE A 99 5.89 7.36 8.18
CA PHE A 99 4.51 7.02 7.85
C PHE A 99 4.19 5.55 8.15
N ARG A 100 3.03 5.36 8.77
CA ARG A 100 2.42 4.08 9.12
C ARG A 100 0.93 4.22 8.87
N TYR A 101 0.33 3.18 8.28
CA TYR A 101 -1.12 3.09 8.23
C TYR A 101 -1.67 2.95 9.66
N SER A 102 -2.73 3.69 10.01
CA SER A 102 -3.34 3.68 11.34
C SER A 102 -4.87 3.51 11.30
N GLY A 103 -5.43 3.22 10.13
CA GLY A 103 -6.87 2.97 9.96
C GLY A 103 -7.27 1.54 10.31
N ARG A 104 -8.58 1.26 10.24
CA ARG A 104 -9.12 -0.11 10.34
C ARG A 104 -8.85 -0.85 9.02
N THR A 105 -8.54 -2.14 9.09
CA THR A 105 -8.40 -2.99 7.90
C THR A 105 -9.76 -3.48 7.42
N GLN A 106 -9.84 -3.98 6.19
CA GLN A 106 -11.05 -4.62 5.69
C GLN A 106 -11.48 -5.76 6.62
N GLN A 107 -10.54 -6.57 7.10
CA GLN A 107 -10.85 -7.68 8.00
C GLN A 107 -11.43 -7.19 9.34
N GLN A 108 -10.84 -6.16 9.96
CA GLN A 108 -11.37 -5.57 11.19
C GLN A 108 -12.79 -5.01 11.00
N ILE A 109 -13.08 -4.41 9.84
CA ILE A 109 -14.41 -3.92 9.50
C ILE A 109 -15.38 -5.10 9.32
N MET A 110 -14.98 -6.13 8.57
CA MET A 110 -15.81 -7.32 8.35
C MET A 110 -16.13 -8.04 9.67
N GLU A 111 -15.15 -8.19 10.55
CA GLU A 111 -15.31 -8.80 11.87
C GLU A 111 -16.22 -7.95 12.76
N TYR A 112 -16.02 -6.64 12.80
CA TYR A 112 -16.92 -5.73 13.51
C TYR A 112 -18.37 -5.88 13.03
N VAL A 113 -18.59 -5.95 11.71
CA VAL A 113 -19.93 -6.14 11.14
C VAL A 113 -20.53 -7.50 11.52
N ARG A 114 -19.75 -8.58 11.47
CA ARG A 114 -20.17 -9.93 11.89
C ARG A 114 -20.51 -10.02 13.38
N GLN A 115 -19.83 -9.26 14.23
CA GLN A 115 -20.14 -9.22 15.67
C GLN A 115 -21.32 -8.28 15.96
N SER A 116 -21.49 -7.22 15.16
CA SER A 116 -22.49 -6.17 15.38
C SER A 116 -23.83 -6.41 14.68
N CYS A 117 -23.97 -7.44 13.84
CA CYS A 117 -25.26 -7.79 13.23
C CYS A 117 -26.33 -8.17 14.27
N VAL A 118 -25.96 -8.46 15.52
CA VAL A 118 -26.89 -8.62 16.65
C VAL A 118 -27.49 -7.27 17.13
N LYS A 119 -26.95 -6.11 16.71
CA LYS A 119 -27.33 -4.77 17.26
C LYS A 119 -27.64 -3.70 16.20
N ARG A 120 -27.89 -4.04 14.93
CA ARG A 120 -28.19 -3.02 13.92
C ARG A 120 -29.62 -2.49 14.10
N GLN A 121 -29.73 -1.28 14.66
CA GLN A 121 -30.92 -0.44 14.53
C GLN A 121 -31.17 -0.17 13.03
N PRO A 122 -32.42 -0.27 12.54
CA PRO A 122 -32.74 0.01 11.15
C PRO A 122 -32.32 1.44 10.78
N PHE A 123 -31.75 1.59 9.58
CA PHE A 123 -31.40 2.90 9.04
C PHE A 123 -32.69 3.71 8.84
N GLN A 124 -32.84 4.82 9.57
CA GLN A 124 -33.87 5.82 9.30
C GLN A 124 -33.30 6.89 8.37
N ARG A 125 -34.09 7.23 7.35
CA ARG A 125 -33.72 8.12 6.25
C ARG A 125 -34.11 9.56 6.54
#